data_AF-A0A970NI33-F1
#
_entry.id   AF-A0A970NI33-F1
#
_cell.length_a   1.000
_cell.length_b   1.000
_cell.length_c   1.000
_cell.angle_alpha   90.00
_cell.angle_beta   90.00
_cell.angle_gamma   90.00
#
_symmetry.space_group_name_H-M   'P 1'
#
loop_
_entity.id
_entity.type
_entity.pdbx_description
1 polymer ?
#
loop_
_entity_poly.entity_id
_entity_poly.type
_entity_poly.pdbx_seq_one_letter_code
_entity_poly.pdbx_strand_id
1 'polypeptide(L)'
;MSRLQRIHTWGSTGLLILLMALSGLTAFGCASGVGDGVQNPDQIVGVGVQAASLGDAAFGAPAAWVSWSAPQGFPVVPQPRGGYVVGYELYRAASPRAAAVPANMIAFLEGGGVTSFIDSADEPRQSQQVTVTTNETSGYVAVNRAAATGPASTTYGTDSITYVIVPSPPSPGDLYTYTVRAVVKKLPPQPFPGTGGSLDLGGELVLSTEARSTQATVLEPPILTDPPNSPDPGSYDVDIATTLFSWQASASADTYVIEFSTDRAFPPSNTSRTRPYLLSAAAGAIISQTVNEPAIADGFATVMSPIYWRVGARNSGDALYPRDRFGRPVDWVYSGSRSFTGIERPPSAP
;
A
#
# COMPACT_ATOMS: atom_id res chain seq x y z
N MET A 1 -42.45 -46.83 -17.46
CA MET A 1 -43.91 -46.90 -17.70
C MET A 1 -44.63 -46.19 -16.54
N SER A 2 -45.67 -45.40 -16.88
CA SER A 2 -46.70 -44.69 -16.05
C SER A 2 -46.26 -43.81 -14.87
N ARG A 3 -46.37 -42.47 -14.90
CA ARG A 3 -47.57 -41.58 -14.83
C ARG A 3 -48.43 -41.70 -13.54
N LEU A 4 -48.29 -40.65 -12.71
CA LEU A 4 -49.31 -39.73 -12.18
C LEU A 4 -50.39 -40.17 -11.16
N GLN A 5 -50.49 -39.27 -10.16
CA GLN A 5 -51.68 -38.72 -9.47
C GLN A 5 -52.17 -39.34 -8.15
N ARG A 6 -52.06 -38.54 -7.09
CA ARG A 6 -53.26 -38.09 -6.36
C ARG A 6 -53.10 -36.66 -5.83
N ILE A 7 -54.08 -35.83 -6.17
CA ILE A 7 -54.33 -34.45 -5.74
C ILE A 7 -55.33 -34.51 -4.58
N HIS A 8 -55.16 -33.68 -3.54
CA HIS A 8 -56.27 -32.91 -2.96
C HIS A 8 -55.80 -31.68 -2.17
N THR A 9 -56.36 -30.56 -2.60
CA THR A 9 -56.46 -29.18 -2.13
C THR A 9 -57.45 -29.05 -0.94
N TRP A 10 -57.66 -27.99 -0.15
CA TRP A 10 -57.19 -26.60 0.05
C TRP A 10 -57.90 -26.03 1.32
N GLY A 11 -57.43 -24.87 1.83
CA GLY A 11 -58.15 -23.96 2.73
C GLY A 11 -57.20 -23.30 3.74
N SER A 12 -56.62 -22.09 3.63
CA SER A 12 -56.92 -20.77 3.05
C SER A 12 -57.91 -19.89 3.85
N THR A 13 -57.39 -19.02 4.72
CA THR A 13 -57.85 -17.64 5.06
C THR A 13 -56.85 -17.06 6.09
N GLY A 14 -56.28 -15.85 6.06
CA GLY A 14 -56.25 -14.67 5.19
C GLY A 14 -55.26 -13.68 5.87
N LEU A 15 -54.23 -13.17 5.17
CA LEU A 15 -54.18 -11.82 4.58
C LEU A 15 -54.11 -10.65 5.60
N LEU A 16 -52.91 -10.10 5.82
CA LEU A 16 -52.65 -8.65 5.79
C LEU A 16 -51.13 -8.39 5.80
N ILE A 17 -50.60 -7.80 4.74
CA ILE A 17 -49.64 -6.67 4.72
C ILE A 17 -49.40 -6.37 3.23
N LEU A 18 -50.14 -5.38 2.74
CA LEU A 18 -49.90 -4.64 1.51
C LEU A 18 -50.09 -3.17 1.91
N LEU A 19 -49.03 -2.35 1.81
CA LEU A 19 -48.99 -1.14 0.98
C LEU A 19 -47.73 -0.29 1.27
N MET A 20 -46.94 -0.09 0.20
CA MET A 20 -46.27 1.14 -0.26
C MET A 20 -45.21 1.79 0.67
N ALA A 21 -44.05 2.24 0.21
CA ALA A 21 -43.71 2.95 -1.03
C ALA A 21 -42.19 2.76 -1.31
N LEU A 22 -41.73 2.40 -2.51
CA LEU A 22 -41.59 3.26 -3.71
C LEU A 22 -40.40 4.25 -3.62
N SER A 23 -39.20 3.78 -4.02
CA SER A 23 -38.14 4.54 -4.76
C SER A 23 -36.82 3.76 -4.66
N GLY A 24 -36.14 3.31 -5.72
CA GLY A 24 -36.40 3.42 -7.15
C GLY A 24 -35.60 2.31 -7.83
N LEU A 25 -36.33 1.34 -8.38
CA LEU A 25 -35.85 0.47 -9.44
C LEU A 25 -36.50 1.05 -10.70
N THR A 26 -35.75 1.82 -11.50
CA THR A 26 -36.20 2.26 -12.82
C THR A 26 -35.09 2.10 -13.85
N ALA A 27 -35.43 1.24 -14.81
CA ALA A 27 -35.11 1.34 -16.23
C ALA A 27 -33.64 1.18 -16.66
N PHE A 28 -33.33 -0.05 -17.09
CA PHE A 28 -32.64 -0.26 -18.36
C PHE A 28 -33.38 0.51 -19.46
N GLY A 29 -32.96 1.75 -19.69
CA GLY A 29 -33.24 2.48 -20.91
C GLY A 29 -32.13 2.18 -21.91
N CYS A 30 -32.46 1.54 -23.02
CA CYS A 30 -31.74 1.77 -24.25
C CYS A 30 -31.91 3.25 -24.60
N ALA A 31 -31.00 4.10 -24.12
CA ALA A 31 -30.89 5.47 -24.52
C ALA A 31 -29.75 5.56 -25.53
N SER A 32 -30.10 5.50 -26.81
CA SER A 32 -29.37 6.19 -27.87
C SER A 32 -29.45 7.68 -27.55
N GLY A 33 -28.53 8.15 -26.71
CA GLY A 33 -28.35 9.54 -26.36
C GLY A 33 -26.92 9.91 -26.67
N VAL A 34 -26.71 10.56 -27.80
CA VAL A 34 -25.54 11.40 -28.04
C VAL A 34 -25.61 12.51 -26.98
N GLY A 35 -25.03 12.24 -25.82
CA GLY A 35 -24.75 13.24 -24.82
C GLY A 35 -23.40 13.81 -25.14
N ASP A 36 -23.39 14.99 -25.77
CA ASP A 36 -22.28 15.94 -25.78
C ASP A 36 -21.99 16.38 -24.33
N GLY A 37 -21.45 15.45 -23.55
CA GLY A 37 -20.63 15.76 -22.41
C GLY A 37 -19.20 15.68 -22.89
N VAL A 38 -18.72 16.75 -23.52
CA VAL A 38 -17.29 16.99 -23.67
C VAL A 38 -16.75 17.17 -22.24
N GLN A 39 -16.57 16.06 -21.52
CA GLN A 39 -15.50 15.98 -20.55
C GLN A 39 -14.26 16.26 -21.37
N ASN A 40 -13.58 17.35 -21.03
CA ASN A 40 -12.36 17.72 -21.69
C ASN A 40 -11.47 16.46 -21.69
N PRO A 41 -11.23 15.80 -22.85
CA PRO A 41 -10.50 14.54 -22.86
C PRO A 41 -9.09 14.72 -22.30
N ASP A 42 -8.64 15.96 -22.17
CA ASP A 42 -7.31 16.38 -21.71
C ASP A 42 -7.08 16.31 -20.19
N GLN A 43 -8.12 16.06 -19.38
CA GLN A 43 -7.91 15.71 -17.97
C GLN A 43 -8.47 14.32 -17.67
N ILE A 44 -7.57 13.35 -17.55
CA ILE A 44 -7.86 12.08 -16.88
C ILE A 44 -7.99 12.41 -15.39
N VAL A 45 -9.22 12.58 -14.92
CA VAL A 45 -9.55 12.90 -13.52
C VAL A 45 -9.86 11.61 -12.76
N GLY A 46 -9.22 11.42 -11.60
CA GLY A 46 -9.63 10.37 -10.65
C GLY A 46 -8.56 9.33 -10.26
N VAL A 47 -7.31 9.75 -10.08
CA VAL A 47 -6.32 8.91 -9.39
C VAL A 47 -6.19 9.41 -7.95
N GLY A 48 -6.64 8.63 -6.98
CA GLY A 48 -6.27 8.80 -5.58
C GLY A 48 -5.02 7.97 -5.31
N VAL A 49 -4.05 8.50 -4.57
CA VAL A 49 -2.85 7.76 -4.18
C VAL A 49 -2.62 7.90 -2.68
N GLN A 50 -2.12 6.83 -2.07
CA GLN A 50 -1.86 6.69 -0.66
C GLN A 50 -0.52 6.00 -0.47
N ALA A 51 0.24 6.43 0.53
CA ALA A 51 1.53 5.85 0.87
C ALA A 51 1.61 5.59 2.37
N ALA A 52 2.19 4.45 2.75
CA ALA A 52 2.42 4.04 4.12
C ALA A 52 3.70 3.20 4.18
N SER A 53 4.33 3.11 5.34
CA SER A 53 5.63 2.42 5.47
C SER A 53 5.47 0.94 5.79
N LEU A 54 6.43 0.11 5.39
CA LEU A 54 6.38 -1.31 5.70
C LEU A 54 6.77 -1.58 7.15
N GLY A 55 6.01 -2.47 7.80
CA GLY A 55 6.12 -2.73 9.22
C GLY A 55 6.43 -4.18 9.57
N ASP A 56 7.66 -4.64 9.33
CA ASP A 56 8.21 -5.83 10.01
C ASP A 56 9.69 -6.08 9.66
N ALA A 57 10.54 -6.26 10.66
CA ALA A 57 11.92 -6.75 10.48
C ALA A 57 12.00 -8.17 9.89
N ALA A 58 10.97 -9.01 10.07
CA ALA A 58 10.94 -10.38 9.59
C ALA A 58 10.70 -10.49 8.07
N PHE A 59 10.24 -9.42 7.41
CA PHE A 59 9.67 -9.50 6.07
C PHE A 59 10.29 -8.59 5.01
N GLY A 60 11.30 -7.78 5.35
CA GLY A 60 12.09 -7.09 4.34
C GLY A 60 12.78 -5.83 4.84
N ALA A 61 13.37 -5.13 3.88
CA ALA A 61 14.00 -3.83 4.06
C ALA A 61 12.99 -2.73 4.43
N PRO A 62 13.45 -1.63 5.01
CA PRO A 62 12.66 -0.40 5.14
C PRO A 62 12.11 0.00 3.76
N ALA A 63 10.80 0.22 3.68
CA ALA A 63 10.15 0.53 2.42
C ALA A 63 8.88 1.35 2.61
N ALA A 64 8.41 1.98 1.54
CA ALA A 64 7.08 2.56 1.46
C ALA A 64 6.18 1.73 0.53
N TRP A 65 5.03 1.29 1.04
CA TRP A 65 3.92 0.80 0.26
C TRP A 65 3.12 1.96 -0.31
N VAL A 66 3.06 2.04 -1.63
CA VAL A 66 2.30 3.05 -2.38
C VAL A 66 1.18 2.33 -3.10
N SER A 67 -0.04 2.88 -3.03
CA SER A 67 -1.21 2.34 -3.74
C SER A 67 -2.06 3.46 -4.32
N TRP A 68 -2.71 3.19 -5.45
CA TRP A 68 -3.55 4.16 -6.12
C TRP A 68 -4.79 3.53 -6.77
N SER A 69 -5.78 4.35 -7.10
CA SER A 69 -6.92 3.92 -7.90
C SER A 69 -6.61 4.01 -9.40
N ALA A 70 -7.11 3.05 -10.18
CA ALA A 70 -7.10 3.18 -11.63
C ALA A 70 -7.97 4.37 -12.07
N PRO A 71 -7.59 5.09 -13.15
CA PRO A 71 -8.40 6.16 -13.71
C PRO A 71 -9.81 5.70 -14.07
N GLN A 72 -10.82 6.47 -13.68
CA GLN A 72 -12.19 6.24 -14.10
C GLN A 72 -12.34 6.57 -15.60
N GLY A 73 -13.16 5.81 -16.32
CA GLY A 73 -13.48 6.06 -17.73
C GLY A 73 -12.51 5.47 -18.76
N PHE A 74 -11.40 4.85 -18.34
CA PHE A 74 -10.50 4.11 -19.22
C PHE A 74 -10.42 2.63 -18.82
N PRO A 75 -10.56 1.68 -19.76
CA PRO A 75 -10.26 0.28 -19.52
C PRO A 75 -8.83 0.07 -19.02
N VAL A 76 -8.66 -0.86 -18.08
CA VAL A 76 -7.34 -1.29 -17.57
C VAL A 76 -6.74 -2.46 -18.36
N VAL A 77 -7.55 -3.07 -19.23
CA VAL A 77 -7.16 -4.15 -20.13
C VAL A 77 -6.78 -3.54 -21.48
N PRO A 78 -5.66 -3.94 -22.10
CA PRO A 78 -5.28 -3.47 -23.42
C PRO A 78 -6.37 -3.72 -24.46
N GLN A 79 -6.60 -2.72 -25.31
CA GLN A 79 -7.59 -2.82 -26.40
C GLN A 79 -6.96 -2.37 -27.72
N PRO A 80 -7.16 -3.14 -28.82
CA PRO A 80 -6.65 -2.73 -30.13
C PRO A 80 -7.43 -1.52 -30.68
N ARG A 81 -8.69 -1.39 -30.28
CA ARG A 81 -9.60 -0.31 -30.63
C ARG A 81 -10.08 0.35 -29.35
N GLY A 82 -9.88 1.66 -29.23
CA GLY A 82 -10.24 2.42 -28.04
C GLY A 82 -9.04 2.92 -27.26
N GLY A 83 -9.31 3.81 -26.31
CA GLY A 83 -8.31 4.21 -25.33
C GLY A 83 -8.28 3.24 -24.15
N TYR A 84 -7.12 3.11 -23.52
CA TYR A 84 -6.94 2.27 -22.34
C TYR A 84 -5.72 2.74 -21.54
N VAL A 85 -5.65 2.33 -20.26
CA VAL A 85 -4.52 2.64 -19.39
C VAL A 85 -3.36 1.71 -19.72
N VAL A 86 -2.27 2.29 -20.22
CA VAL A 86 -1.04 1.58 -20.59
C VAL A 86 -0.24 1.20 -19.35
N GLY A 87 -0.15 2.12 -18.39
CA GLY A 87 0.69 1.97 -17.22
C GLY A 87 0.74 3.25 -16.39
N TYR A 88 1.72 3.32 -15.49
CA TYR A 88 1.84 4.40 -14.52
C TYR A 88 3.28 4.89 -14.39
N GLU A 89 3.45 6.20 -14.42
CA GLU A 89 4.65 6.89 -13.97
C GLU A 89 4.58 7.05 -12.45
N LEU A 90 5.66 6.69 -11.76
CA LEU A 90 5.77 6.83 -10.32
C LEU A 90 6.98 7.69 -9.95
N TYR A 91 6.74 8.68 -9.09
CA TYR A 91 7.74 9.64 -8.63
C TYR A 91 7.81 9.66 -7.11
N ARG A 92 9.00 9.91 -6.57
CA ARG A 92 9.23 10.11 -5.14
C ARG A 92 9.95 11.43 -4.89
N ALA A 93 9.53 12.16 -3.87
CA ALA A 93 10.23 13.35 -3.41
C ALA A 93 10.09 13.56 -1.90
N ALA A 94 11.07 14.21 -1.28
CA ALA A 94 11.00 14.58 0.13
C ALA A 94 10.03 15.75 0.40
N SER A 95 9.76 16.58 -0.62
CA SER A 95 8.84 17.71 -0.52
C SER A 95 7.41 17.34 -0.92
N PRO A 96 6.39 17.70 -0.12
CA PRO A 96 4.99 17.41 -0.43
C PRO A 96 4.44 18.17 -1.65
N ARG A 97 5.19 19.15 -2.16
CA ARG A 97 4.82 19.94 -3.34
C ARG A 97 5.78 19.76 -4.51
N ALA A 98 6.63 18.73 -4.46
CA ALA A 98 7.53 18.45 -5.57
C ALA A 98 6.73 18.13 -6.84
N ALA A 99 7.18 18.68 -7.98
CA ALA A 99 6.62 18.38 -9.28
C ALA A 99 7.07 16.98 -9.77
N ALA A 100 6.27 16.36 -10.62
CA ALA A 100 6.65 15.15 -11.34
C ALA A 100 7.66 15.48 -12.45
N VAL A 101 8.95 15.47 -12.08
CA VAL A 101 10.06 15.72 -13.00
C VAL A 101 10.90 14.46 -13.18
N PRO A 102 11.63 14.30 -14.30
CA PRO A 102 12.40 13.08 -14.59
C PRO A 102 13.36 12.69 -13.46
N ALA A 103 13.99 13.68 -12.80
CA ALA A 103 14.92 13.45 -11.69
C ALA A 103 14.30 12.76 -10.46
N ASN A 104 12.98 12.82 -10.30
CA ASN A 104 12.25 12.21 -9.19
C ASN A 104 11.54 10.91 -9.60
N MET A 105 11.63 10.51 -10.87
CA MET A 105 10.95 9.31 -11.36
C MET A 105 11.67 8.07 -10.86
N ILE A 106 10.93 7.18 -10.21
CA ILE A 106 11.48 5.95 -9.62
C ILE A 106 11.07 4.69 -10.37
N ALA A 107 9.98 4.72 -11.11
CA ALA A 107 9.52 3.59 -11.90
C ALA A 107 8.53 3.98 -13.00
N PHE A 108 8.48 3.14 -14.04
CA PHE A 108 7.34 3.00 -14.94
C PHE A 108 6.77 1.59 -14.81
N LEU A 109 5.49 1.50 -14.44
CA LEU A 109 4.79 0.24 -14.22
C LEU A 109 3.85 -0.03 -15.39
N GLU A 110 4.07 -1.13 -16.09
CA GLU A 110 3.26 -1.54 -17.24
C GLU A 110 1.99 -2.26 -16.79
N GLY A 111 0.87 -1.97 -17.45
CA GLY A 111 -0.42 -2.58 -17.22
C GLY A 111 -1.36 -1.68 -16.43
N GLY A 112 -2.54 -1.41 -16.98
CA GLY A 112 -3.56 -0.57 -16.34
C GLY A 112 -4.09 -1.13 -15.02
N GLY A 113 -4.00 -2.44 -14.81
CA GLY A 113 -4.42 -3.12 -13.58
C GLY A 113 -3.41 -3.05 -12.44
N VAL A 114 -2.20 -2.50 -12.66
CA VAL A 114 -1.21 -2.33 -11.60
C VAL A 114 -1.57 -1.10 -10.76
N THR A 115 -1.87 -1.33 -9.49
CA THR A 115 -2.38 -0.28 -8.57
C THR A 115 -1.59 -0.16 -7.27
N SER A 116 -0.44 -0.80 -7.19
CA SER A 116 0.44 -0.75 -6.02
C SER A 116 1.90 -0.93 -6.37
N PHE A 117 2.76 -0.40 -5.50
CA PHE A 117 4.21 -0.46 -5.62
C PHE A 117 4.86 -0.42 -4.25
N ILE A 118 5.95 -1.19 -4.08
CA ILE A 118 6.77 -1.15 -2.87
C ILE A 118 8.06 -0.43 -3.23
N ASP A 119 8.33 0.70 -2.60
CA ASP A 119 9.59 1.42 -2.75
C ASP A 119 10.56 1.06 -1.62
N SER A 120 11.54 0.20 -1.91
CA SER A 120 12.40 -0.46 -0.92
C SER A 120 13.80 0.15 -0.88
N ALA A 121 14.36 0.32 0.33
CA ALA A 121 15.71 0.83 0.55
C ALA A 121 16.82 -0.14 0.08
N ASP A 122 16.59 -1.46 0.17
CA ASP A 122 17.63 -2.47 -0.12
C ASP A 122 17.59 -3.01 -1.56
N GLU A 123 16.60 -2.61 -2.36
CA GLU A 123 16.52 -3.01 -3.76
C GLU A 123 16.91 -1.84 -4.67
N PRO A 124 18.22 -1.59 -4.89
CA PRO A 124 18.65 -0.58 -5.83
C PRO A 124 18.14 -0.98 -7.22
N ARG A 125 17.14 -0.24 -7.69
CA ARG A 125 16.61 -0.43 -9.03
C ARG A 125 17.67 -0.01 -10.04
N GLN A 126 17.91 -0.88 -11.00
CA GLN A 126 18.83 -0.55 -12.09
C GLN A 126 18.26 0.61 -12.92
N SER A 127 19.14 1.46 -13.41
CA SER A 127 18.76 2.50 -14.36
C SER A 127 18.21 1.87 -15.63
N GLN A 128 17.05 2.35 -16.08
CA GLN A 128 16.35 1.80 -17.24
C GLN A 128 15.95 2.89 -18.21
N GLN A 129 16.08 2.59 -19.50
CA GLN A 129 15.38 3.30 -20.54
C GLN A 129 14.09 2.53 -20.83
N VAL A 130 12.96 3.22 -20.74
CA VAL A 130 11.63 2.67 -21.04
C VAL A 130 11.06 3.44 -22.21
N THR A 131 10.77 2.76 -23.32
CA THR A 131 10.12 3.34 -24.48
C THR A 131 8.72 2.75 -24.61
N VAL A 132 7.72 3.60 -24.46
CA VAL A 132 6.31 3.30 -24.64
C VAL A 132 5.92 3.81 -26.03
N THR A 133 5.39 2.96 -26.90
CA THR A 133 5.08 3.34 -28.28
C THR A 133 3.81 2.67 -28.77
N THR A 134 2.90 3.44 -29.35
CA THR A 134 1.72 2.89 -29.99
C THR A 134 2.09 2.24 -31.33
N ASN A 135 1.64 1.01 -31.57
CA ASN A 135 1.79 0.34 -32.85
C ASN A 135 0.59 0.65 -33.75
N GLU A 136 0.84 1.35 -34.86
CA GLU A 136 -0.19 1.78 -35.81
C GLU A 136 -0.90 0.63 -36.53
N THR A 137 -0.25 -0.54 -36.64
CA THR A 137 -0.81 -1.72 -37.31
C THR A 137 -1.71 -2.53 -36.39
N SER A 138 -1.29 -2.74 -35.15
CA SER A 138 -2.02 -3.59 -34.19
C SER A 138 -2.95 -2.81 -33.27
N GLY A 139 -2.72 -1.50 -33.12
CA GLY A 139 -3.39 -0.65 -32.15
C GLY A 139 -2.99 -0.90 -30.69
N TYR A 140 -2.00 -1.75 -30.43
CA TYR A 140 -1.49 -1.95 -29.08
C TYR A 140 -0.26 -1.07 -28.81
N VAL A 141 -0.10 -0.70 -27.55
CA VAL A 141 1.10 -0.04 -27.06
C VAL A 141 2.14 -1.07 -26.67
N ALA A 142 3.34 -0.95 -27.23
CA ALA A 142 4.51 -1.73 -26.85
C ALA A 142 5.30 -0.97 -25.79
N VAL A 143 5.79 -1.69 -24.79
CA VAL A 143 6.71 -1.18 -23.77
C VAL A 143 8.03 -1.92 -23.89
N ASN A 144 9.06 -1.21 -24.35
CA ASN A 144 10.41 -1.75 -24.49
C ASN A 144 11.30 -1.24 -23.38
N ARG A 145 12.13 -2.12 -22.80
CA ARG A 145 13.05 -1.80 -21.71
C ARG A 145 14.48 -2.12 -22.10
N ALA A 146 15.39 -1.21 -21.79
CA ALA A 146 16.83 -1.39 -21.95
C ALA A 146 17.57 -0.82 -20.73
N ALA A 147 18.83 -1.21 -20.53
CA ALA A 147 19.69 -0.56 -19.55
C ALA A 147 19.95 0.89 -19.96
N ALA A 148 19.90 1.83 -19.00
CA ALA A 148 20.23 3.22 -19.25
C ALA A 148 21.64 3.59 -18.77
N THR A 149 22.32 4.45 -19.54
CA THR A 149 23.67 4.97 -19.23
C THR A 149 23.71 6.50 -19.12
N GLY A 150 22.59 7.19 -19.35
CA GLY A 150 22.48 8.64 -19.33
C GLY A 150 21.75 9.20 -18.09
N PRO A 151 21.68 10.55 -17.97
CA PRO A 151 20.92 11.19 -16.90
C PRO A 151 19.41 10.96 -17.06
N ALA A 152 18.70 11.09 -15.94
CA ALA A 152 17.25 10.99 -15.94
C ALA A 152 16.62 12.01 -16.90
N SER A 153 15.74 11.56 -17.79
CA SER A 153 15.12 12.40 -18.81
C SER A 153 13.79 11.82 -19.26
N THR A 154 12.98 12.65 -19.91
CA THR A 154 11.74 12.21 -20.55
C THR A 154 11.57 12.94 -21.86
N THR A 155 11.28 12.18 -22.91
CA THR A 155 11.02 12.69 -24.26
C THR A 155 9.61 12.30 -24.66
N TYR A 156 8.81 13.29 -25.01
CA TYR A 156 7.42 13.11 -25.46
C TYR A 156 7.35 13.26 -26.97
N GLY A 157 6.84 12.23 -27.63
CA GLY A 157 6.28 12.29 -28.97
C GLY A 157 4.76 12.14 -28.90
N THR A 158 4.09 12.24 -30.04
CA THR A 158 2.63 12.08 -30.13
C THR A 158 2.19 10.66 -29.79
N ASP A 159 2.90 9.67 -30.32
CA ASP A 159 2.61 8.23 -30.25
C ASP A 159 3.59 7.46 -29.35
N SER A 160 4.57 8.16 -28.79
CA SER A 160 5.68 7.57 -28.06
C SER A 160 6.10 8.41 -26.87
N ILE A 161 6.47 7.75 -25.77
CA ILE A 161 7.11 8.38 -24.62
C ILE A 161 8.34 7.56 -24.27
N THR A 162 9.49 8.23 -24.16
CA THR A 162 10.73 7.60 -23.74
C THR A 162 11.18 8.18 -22.41
N TYR A 163 11.41 7.31 -21.44
CA TYR A 163 11.93 7.64 -20.12
C TYR A 163 13.35 7.11 -19.98
N VAL A 164 14.23 7.92 -19.40
CA VAL A 164 15.45 7.43 -18.75
C VAL A 164 15.24 7.58 -17.26
N ILE A 165 15.12 6.45 -16.56
CA ILE A 165 14.81 6.36 -15.14
C ILE A 165 16.10 5.99 -14.42
N VAL A 166 16.53 6.86 -13.49
CA VAL A 166 17.75 6.66 -12.67
C VAL A 166 17.31 6.73 -11.21
N PRO A 167 16.71 5.66 -10.68
CA PRO A 167 16.12 5.69 -9.35
C PRO A 167 17.20 5.59 -8.28
N SER A 168 17.06 6.36 -7.21
CA SER A 168 17.74 6.08 -5.94
C SER A 168 16.82 5.25 -5.03
N PRO A 169 17.35 4.43 -4.11
CA PRO A 169 16.56 3.88 -3.03
C PRO A 169 16.08 4.99 -2.08
N PRO A 170 14.91 4.83 -1.43
CA PRO A 170 14.53 5.72 -0.34
C PRO A 170 15.45 5.49 0.87
N SER A 171 15.82 6.56 1.56
CA SER A 171 16.60 6.44 2.80
C SER A 171 15.68 6.17 3.99
N PRO A 172 16.06 5.25 4.89
CA PRO A 172 15.38 5.12 6.17
C PRO A 172 15.43 6.39 7.02
N GLY A 173 14.33 6.69 7.71
CA GLY A 173 14.10 7.92 8.46
C GLY A 173 13.58 9.08 7.64
N ASP A 174 13.68 9.04 6.31
CA ASP A 174 13.19 10.13 5.48
C ASP A 174 11.68 10.05 5.25
N LEU A 175 11.10 11.23 5.11
CA LEU A 175 9.67 11.44 4.86
C LEU A 175 9.45 11.70 3.36
N TYR A 176 8.65 10.86 2.70
CA TYR A 176 8.45 10.94 1.25
C TYR A 176 7.00 11.17 0.86
N THR A 177 6.82 11.95 -0.21
CA THR A 177 5.56 12.05 -0.96
C THR A 177 5.73 11.34 -2.30
N TYR A 178 4.71 10.57 -2.67
CA TYR A 178 4.67 9.86 -3.93
C TYR A 178 3.68 10.52 -4.88
N THR A 179 4.09 10.65 -6.14
CA THR A 179 3.22 11.15 -7.21
C THR A 179 3.03 10.08 -8.26
N VAL A 180 1.79 9.88 -8.69
CA VAL A 180 1.41 8.93 -9.73
C VAL A 180 0.76 9.68 -10.89
N ARG A 181 1.13 9.30 -12.11
CA ARG A 181 0.43 9.70 -13.34
C ARG A 181 0.14 8.45 -14.17
N ALA A 182 -1.08 8.33 -14.67
CA ALA A 182 -1.43 7.26 -15.59
C ALA A 182 -1.00 7.65 -17.01
N VAL A 183 -0.41 6.71 -17.74
CA VAL A 183 -0.17 6.81 -19.17
C VAL A 183 -1.31 6.12 -19.88
N VAL A 184 -2.00 6.85 -20.75
CA VAL A 184 -3.21 6.41 -21.41
C VAL A 184 -3.02 6.53 -22.91
N LYS A 185 -3.38 5.46 -23.63
CA LYS A 185 -3.60 5.55 -25.07
C LYS A 185 -4.94 6.22 -25.29
N LYS A 186 -4.98 7.30 -26.07
CA LYS A 186 -6.19 7.83 -26.69
C LYS A 186 -6.24 7.41 -28.16
N LEU A 187 -7.43 7.23 -28.70
CA LEU A 187 -7.58 7.20 -30.15
C LEU A 187 -7.40 8.63 -30.69
N PRO A 188 -6.86 8.79 -31.90
CA PRO A 188 -6.93 10.07 -32.59
C PRO A 188 -8.40 10.46 -32.76
N PRO A 189 -8.74 11.76 -32.75
CA PRO A 189 -10.07 12.22 -33.12
C PRO A 189 -10.40 11.66 -34.51
N GLN A 190 -11.39 10.77 -34.60
CA GLN A 190 -11.81 10.21 -35.89
C GLN A 190 -12.27 11.36 -36.80
N PRO A 191 -11.75 11.50 -38.03
CA PRO A 191 -12.48 12.24 -39.05
C PRO A 191 -13.78 11.48 -39.33
N PHE A 192 -14.89 12.22 -39.38
CA PHE A 192 -16.28 11.77 -39.54
C PHE A 192 -16.49 10.51 -40.42
N PRO A 193 -17.53 9.68 -40.13
CA PRO A 193 -17.79 8.48 -40.91
C PRO A 193 -18.21 8.85 -42.34
N GLY A 194 -17.39 8.47 -43.33
CA GLY A 194 -17.69 8.67 -44.75
C GLY A 194 -16.51 8.51 -45.71
N THR A 195 -15.27 8.70 -45.24
CA THR A 195 -14.07 8.49 -46.06
C THR A 195 -13.56 7.07 -45.83
N GLY A 196 -13.55 6.24 -46.88
CA GLY A 196 -13.02 4.87 -46.89
C GLY A 196 -11.49 4.79 -46.70
N GLY A 197 -10.95 5.50 -45.71
CA GLY A 197 -9.55 5.46 -45.31
C GLY A 197 -9.28 4.30 -44.36
N SER A 198 -8.06 3.77 -44.43
CA SER A 198 -7.51 2.83 -43.45
C SER A 198 -7.83 3.32 -42.03
N LEU A 199 -8.34 2.42 -41.17
CA LEU A 199 -8.45 2.73 -39.75
C LEU A 199 -7.03 2.93 -39.22
N ASP A 200 -6.65 4.18 -38.97
CA ASP A 200 -5.46 4.47 -38.18
C ASP A 200 -5.73 3.96 -36.76
N LEU A 201 -5.11 2.83 -36.42
CA LEU A 201 -5.16 2.25 -35.08
C LEU A 201 -4.06 2.83 -34.18
N GLY A 202 -3.20 3.69 -34.76
CA GLY A 202 -2.33 4.61 -34.05
C GLY A 202 -3.12 5.42 -33.03
N GLY A 203 -2.43 5.92 -32.02
CA GLY A 203 -3.06 6.52 -30.86
C GLY A 203 -2.09 7.41 -30.12
N GLU A 204 -2.61 8.54 -29.68
CA GLU A 204 -1.87 9.50 -28.91
C GLU A 204 -1.63 8.94 -27.50
N LEU A 205 -0.41 9.06 -27.01
CA LEU A 205 -0.09 8.78 -25.61
C LEU A 205 -0.22 10.06 -24.80
N VAL A 206 -1.12 10.04 -23.82
CA VAL A 206 -1.34 11.17 -22.92
C VAL A 206 -1.16 10.76 -21.47
N LEU A 207 -0.89 11.77 -20.64
CA LEU A 207 -0.69 11.60 -19.22
C LEU A 207 -1.88 12.13 -18.43
N SER A 208 -2.20 11.48 -17.32
CA SER A 208 -3.15 12.03 -16.36
C SER A 208 -2.60 13.25 -15.63
N THR A 209 -3.51 13.94 -14.93
CA THR A 209 -3.12 14.88 -13.88
C THR A 209 -2.34 14.13 -12.80
N GLU A 210 -1.43 14.85 -12.13
CA GLU A 210 -0.68 14.32 -10.99
C GLU A 210 -1.60 14.02 -9.81
N ALA A 211 -1.52 12.80 -9.30
CA ALA A 211 -2.09 12.40 -8.02
C ALA A 211 -0.97 12.28 -6.99
N ARG A 212 -1.13 12.91 -5.82
CA ARG A 212 -0.10 12.93 -4.77
C ARG A 212 -0.57 12.26 -3.50
N SER A 213 0.34 11.52 -2.86
CA SER A 213 0.05 10.83 -1.61
C SER A 213 0.14 11.80 -0.44
N THR A 214 -0.37 11.37 0.71
CA THR A 214 0.14 11.89 1.98
C THR A 214 1.61 11.50 2.14
N GLN A 215 2.32 12.18 3.04
CA GLN A 215 3.67 11.78 3.39
C GLN A 215 3.69 10.43 4.14
N ALA A 216 4.76 9.66 3.93
CA ALA A 216 5.04 8.42 4.64
C ALA A 216 6.52 8.36 5.03
N THR A 217 6.82 8.03 6.29
CA THR A 217 8.18 7.95 6.82
C THR A 217 8.73 6.56 6.61
N VAL A 218 9.73 6.37 5.76
CA VAL A 218 10.32 5.03 5.58
C VAL A 218 11.08 4.66 6.86
N LEU A 219 10.50 3.83 7.72
CA LEU A 219 11.08 3.52 9.03
C LEU A 219 11.89 2.23 8.98
N GLU A 220 13.06 2.27 9.60
CA GLU A 220 13.74 1.04 10.02
C GLU A 220 13.04 0.44 11.24
N PRO A 221 12.94 -0.89 11.33
CA PRO A 221 12.53 -1.55 12.56
C PRO A 221 13.45 -1.21 13.73
N PRO A 222 12.92 -1.01 14.95
CA PRO A 222 13.75 -0.86 16.14
C PRO A 222 14.65 -2.08 16.36
N ILE A 223 15.82 -1.86 16.97
CA ILE A 223 16.75 -2.95 17.31
C ILE A 223 16.72 -3.14 18.83
N LEU A 224 16.17 -4.29 19.26
CA LEU A 224 16.09 -4.64 20.68
C LEU A 224 17.49 -4.79 21.29
N THR A 225 17.69 -4.32 22.52
CA THR A 225 18.99 -4.42 23.21
C THR A 225 18.89 -5.19 24.53
N ASP A 226 17.91 -4.87 25.38
CA ASP A 226 17.72 -5.53 26.67
C ASP A 226 16.23 -5.75 26.97
N PRO A 227 15.80 -6.91 27.51
CA PRO A 227 16.59 -8.11 27.79
C PRO A 227 17.25 -8.73 26.55
N PRO A 228 18.37 -9.46 26.73
CA PRO A 228 19.00 -10.20 25.63
C PRO A 228 18.09 -11.34 25.18
N ASN A 229 18.35 -11.88 23.99
CA ASN A 229 17.55 -12.98 23.45
C ASN A 229 17.95 -14.30 24.12
N SER A 230 16.99 -15.12 24.51
CA SER A 230 17.26 -16.48 24.98
C SER A 230 18.06 -17.28 23.93
N PRO A 231 19.08 -18.06 24.34
CA PRO A 231 19.47 -18.41 25.71
C PRO A 231 20.57 -17.53 26.35
N ASP A 232 20.82 -16.32 25.83
CA ASP A 232 21.95 -15.49 26.27
C ASP A 232 21.84 -15.08 27.75
N PRO A 233 22.96 -14.88 28.47
CA PRO A 233 22.94 -14.48 29.88
C PRO A 233 22.13 -13.21 30.11
N GLY A 234 21.21 -13.23 31.10
CA GLY A 234 20.27 -12.12 31.38
C GLY A 234 18.89 -12.27 30.73
N SER A 235 18.67 -13.32 29.93
CA SER A 235 17.34 -13.67 29.37
C SER A 235 16.51 -14.59 30.26
N TYR A 236 16.97 -14.85 31.48
CA TYR A 236 16.29 -15.67 32.49
C TYR A 236 15.91 -14.80 33.68
N ASP A 237 14.87 -15.23 34.41
CA ASP A 237 14.39 -14.54 35.60
C ASP A 237 14.07 -13.05 35.34
N VAL A 238 13.47 -12.77 34.18
CA VAL A 238 13.08 -11.42 33.81
C VAL A 238 11.77 -11.06 34.48
N ASP A 239 11.75 -9.94 35.19
CA ASP A 239 10.55 -9.40 35.81
C ASP A 239 10.00 -8.26 34.96
N ILE A 240 8.94 -8.53 34.18
CA ILE A 240 8.34 -7.55 33.27
C ILE A 240 7.99 -6.23 33.98
N ALA A 241 7.61 -6.25 35.26
CA ALA A 241 7.19 -5.04 35.96
C ALA A 241 8.37 -4.12 36.35
N THR A 242 9.57 -4.67 36.51
CA THR A 242 10.74 -3.90 36.99
C THR A 242 11.88 -3.82 36.00
N THR A 243 11.92 -4.72 35.01
CA THR A 243 12.95 -4.76 33.97
C THR A 243 12.83 -3.54 33.06
N LEU A 244 13.98 -2.98 32.70
CA LEU A 244 14.11 -1.91 31.71
C LEU A 244 14.20 -2.51 30.31
N PHE A 245 13.09 -2.51 29.59
CA PHE A 245 13.08 -2.88 28.18
C PHE A 245 13.73 -1.78 27.36
N SER A 246 14.78 -2.15 26.63
CA SER A 246 15.65 -1.23 25.93
C SER A 246 15.79 -1.58 24.45
N TRP A 247 15.86 -0.56 23.60
CA TRP A 247 16.01 -0.68 22.15
C TRP A 247 16.72 0.54 21.56
N GLN A 248 17.26 0.39 20.35
CA GLN A 248 17.74 1.50 19.54
C GLN A 248 16.57 2.17 18.83
N ALA A 249 16.48 3.49 18.94
CA ALA A 249 15.48 4.31 18.30
C ALA A 249 15.60 4.26 16.76
N SER A 250 14.45 4.14 16.10
CA SER A 250 14.35 4.24 14.64
C SER A 250 14.41 5.71 14.22
N ALA A 251 15.11 6.01 13.12
CA ALA A 251 15.17 7.36 12.57
C ALA A 251 13.75 7.91 12.30
N SER A 252 13.47 9.12 12.76
CA SER A 252 12.19 9.83 12.60
C SER A 252 10.95 9.16 13.23
N ALA A 253 11.10 8.08 13.98
CA ALA A 253 10.03 7.57 14.83
C ALA A 253 9.98 8.34 16.15
N ASP A 254 8.78 8.72 16.56
CA ASP A 254 8.51 9.49 17.79
C ASP A 254 7.53 8.77 18.73
N THR A 255 7.00 7.63 18.29
CA THR A 255 5.99 6.88 19.02
C THR A 255 6.35 5.41 19.03
N TYR A 256 6.35 4.80 20.22
CA TYR A 256 6.74 3.40 20.41
C TYR A 256 5.73 2.63 21.27
N VAL A 257 5.62 1.33 21.04
CA VAL A 257 4.89 0.38 21.90
C VAL A 257 5.73 -0.85 22.15
N ILE A 258 5.52 -1.51 23.29
CA ILE A 258 6.11 -2.82 23.57
C ILE A 258 4.99 -3.86 23.53
N GLU A 259 5.22 -4.95 22.83
CA GLU A 259 4.33 -6.11 22.81
C GLU A 259 4.97 -7.32 23.44
N PHE A 260 4.16 -8.10 24.15
CA PHE A 260 4.51 -9.36 24.80
C PHE A 260 3.53 -10.45 24.35
N SER A 261 4.03 -11.65 24.09
CA SER A 261 3.21 -12.80 23.67
C SER A 261 3.87 -14.11 24.08
N THR A 262 3.07 -15.16 24.32
CA THR A 262 3.60 -16.53 24.47
C THR A 262 3.72 -17.27 23.13
N ASP A 263 3.27 -16.65 22.04
CA ASP A 263 3.42 -17.12 20.67
C ASP A 263 4.25 -16.12 19.84
N ARG A 264 5.29 -16.63 19.17
CA ARG A 264 6.20 -15.84 18.33
C ARG A 264 5.50 -15.14 17.15
N ALA A 265 4.31 -15.58 16.76
CA ALA A 265 3.50 -14.93 15.73
C ALA A 265 2.75 -13.69 16.21
N PHE A 266 2.72 -13.42 17.53
CA PHE A 266 1.97 -12.32 18.15
C PHE A 266 0.49 -12.22 17.72
N PRO A 267 -0.30 -13.31 17.77
CA PRO A 267 -1.72 -13.23 17.43
C PRO A 267 -2.45 -12.33 18.44
N PRO A 268 -3.45 -11.50 18.01
CA PRO A 268 -4.11 -10.56 18.90
C PRO A 268 -4.72 -11.17 20.17
N SER A 269 -5.13 -12.44 20.14
CA SER A 269 -5.71 -13.15 21.29
C SER A 269 -4.69 -13.54 22.37
N ASN A 270 -3.38 -13.43 22.09
CA ASN A 270 -2.30 -13.85 22.98
C ASN A 270 -1.21 -12.78 23.12
N THR A 271 -1.50 -11.56 22.66
CA THR A 271 -0.55 -10.44 22.67
C THR A 271 -1.06 -9.35 23.60
N SER A 272 -0.24 -8.98 24.57
CA SER A 272 -0.43 -7.76 25.37
C SER A 272 0.42 -6.64 24.82
N ARG A 273 -0.11 -5.41 24.81
CA ARG A 273 0.56 -4.21 24.28
C ARG A 273 0.50 -3.09 25.31
N THR A 274 1.62 -2.39 25.51
CA THR A 274 1.66 -1.18 26.33
C THR A 274 0.85 -0.05 25.72
N ARG A 275 0.62 1.02 26.49
CA ARG A 275 0.22 2.29 25.88
C ARG A 275 1.37 2.84 25.03
N PRO A 276 1.08 3.68 24.02
CA PRO A 276 2.12 4.33 23.24
C PRO A 276 2.97 5.27 24.09
N TYR A 277 4.29 5.12 24.00
CA TYR A 277 5.27 6.05 24.52
C TYR A 277 5.58 7.11 23.45
N LEU A 278 5.43 8.39 23.77
CA LEU A 278 5.83 9.50 22.92
C LEU A 278 7.27 9.89 23.26
N LEU A 279 8.22 9.38 22.48
CA LEU A 279 9.64 9.49 22.71
C LEU A 279 10.34 9.78 21.38
N SER A 280 10.90 10.97 21.25
CA SER A 280 11.75 11.33 20.11
C SER A 280 13.21 11.22 20.52
N ALA A 281 13.98 10.41 19.81
CA ALA A 281 15.41 10.25 20.02
C ALA A 281 16.15 10.22 18.68
N ALA A 282 17.44 10.56 18.69
CA ALA A 282 18.28 10.42 17.51
C ALA A 282 18.34 8.95 17.08
N ALA A 283 18.45 8.69 15.78
CA ALA A 283 18.58 7.35 15.24
C ALA A 283 19.72 6.59 15.94
N GLY A 284 19.48 5.35 16.36
CA GLY A 284 20.45 4.51 17.06
C GLY A 284 20.65 4.82 18.54
N ALA A 285 20.06 5.90 19.08
CA ALA A 285 20.10 6.17 20.51
C ALA A 285 19.33 5.11 21.29
N ILE A 286 19.82 4.75 22.48
CA ILE A 286 19.17 3.78 23.34
C ILE A 286 18.00 4.45 24.07
N ILE A 287 16.81 3.89 23.89
CA ILE A 287 15.62 4.18 24.68
C ILE A 287 15.44 3.02 25.65
N SER A 288 15.11 3.33 26.91
CA SER A 288 14.79 2.34 27.95
C SER A 288 13.48 2.73 28.64
N GLN A 289 12.57 1.77 28.81
CA GLN A 289 11.29 1.97 29.49
C GLN A 289 10.96 0.79 30.41
N THR A 290 10.33 1.08 31.55
CA THR A 290 9.63 0.07 32.36
C THR A 290 8.19 -0.09 31.86
N VAL A 291 7.64 -1.30 31.99
CA VAL A 291 6.22 -1.56 31.74
C VAL A 291 5.44 -1.15 32.98
N ASN A 292 4.71 -0.04 32.90
CA ASN A 292 3.97 0.55 34.03
C ASN A 292 2.50 0.10 34.06
N GLU A 293 2.17 -0.95 33.31
CA GLU A 293 0.85 -1.54 33.19
C GLU A 293 0.78 -2.88 33.95
N PRO A 294 0.24 -2.90 35.19
CA PRO A 294 0.23 -4.10 36.03
C PRO A 294 -0.45 -5.29 35.37
N ALA A 295 -1.54 -5.04 34.62
CA ALA A 295 -2.27 -6.09 33.90
C ALA A 295 -1.41 -6.86 32.88
N ILE A 296 -0.39 -6.22 32.30
CA ILE A 296 0.55 -6.91 31.40
C ILE A 296 1.45 -7.81 32.25
N ALA A 297 2.11 -7.28 33.27
CA ALA A 297 3.00 -8.05 34.13
C ALA A 297 2.28 -9.25 34.79
N ASP A 298 1.08 -9.03 35.34
CA ASP A 298 0.26 -10.06 35.98
C ASP A 298 -0.17 -11.15 34.99
N GLY A 299 -0.46 -10.78 33.73
CA GLY A 299 -0.84 -11.72 32.67
C GLY A 299 0.26 -12.73 32.30
N PHE A 300 1.53 -12.42 32.61
CA PHE A 300 2.67 -13.29 32.34
C PHE A 300 3.35 -13.83 33.61
N ALA A 301 2.88 -13.47 34.81
CA ALA A 301 3.52 -13.78 36.09
C ALA A 301 3.69 -15.29 36.39
N THR A 302 2.84 -16.13 35.79
CA THR A 302 2.87 -17.60 35.95
C THR A 302 3.31 -18.34 34.69
N VAL A 303 3.79 -17.61 33.66
CA VAL A 303 4.16 -18.21 32.38
C VAL A 303 5.58 -18.79 32.48
N MET A 304 5.66 -20.12 32.43
CA MET A 304 6.92 -20.87 32.50
C MET A 304 7.53 -21.19 31.12
N SER A 305 6.90 -20.70 30.05
CA SER A 305 7.39 -20.83 28.67
C SER A 305 8.09 -19.55 28.22
N PRO A 306 8.87 -19.58 27.11
CA PRO A 306 9.47 -18.35 26.59
C PRO A 306 8.41 -17.30 26.30
N ILE A 307 8.60 -16.12 26.87
CA ILE A 307 7.82 -14.92 26.58
C ILE A 307 8.55 -14.19 25.46
N TYR A 308 7.86 -13.99 24.34
CA TYR A 308 8.36 -13.21 23.22
C TYR A 308 8.00 -11.75 23.40
N TRP A 309 8.93 -10.87 23.08
CA TRP A 309 8.69 -9.43 23.10
C TRP A 309 9.24 -8.74 21.85
N ARG A 310 8.61 -7.63 21.47
CA ARG A 310 9.01 -6.79 20.34
C ARG A 310 8.61 -5.34 20.59
N VAL A 311 9.26 -4.42 19.88
CA VAL A 311 8.95 -2.99 19.92
C VAL A 311 8.39 -2.56 18.57
N GLY A 312 7.23 -1.91 18.60
CA GLY A 312 6.64 -1.26 17.43
C GLY A 312 7.01 0.22 17.41
N ALA A 313 7.39 0.76 16.25
CA ALA A 313 7.69 2.16 16.04
C ALA A 313 6.77 2.80 15.01
N ARG A 314 6.51 4.10 15.16
CA ARG A 314 5.76 4.91 14.21
C ARG A 314 6.23 6.36 14.27
N ASN A 315 6.05 7.08 13.16
CA ASN A 315 6.02 8.53 13.16
C ASN A 315 4.57 8.99 13.34
N SER A 316 4.27 9.72 14.41
CA SER A 316 2.92 10.21 14.70
C SER A 316 2.40 11.21 13.66
N GLY A 317 3.29 11.82 12.87
CA GLY A 317 2.96 12.70 11.77
C GLY A 317 2.52 11.98 10.48
N ASP A 318 2.73 10.68 10.36
CA ASP A 318 2.27 9.91 9.20
C ASP A 318 0.74 9.78 9.24
N ALA A 319 0.08 10.18 8.15
CA ALA A 319 -1.39 10.16 8.07
C ALA A 319 -1.98 8.76 7.98
N LEU A 320 -1.18 7.79 7.50
CA LEU A 320 -1.59 6.41 7.32
C LEU A 320 -0.76 5.50 8.21
N TYR A 321 -1.41 4.47 8.76
CA TYR A 321 -0.72 3.43 9.50
C TYR A 321 0.24 2.65 8.59
N PRO A 322 1.35 2.13 9.13
CA PRO A 322 2.20 1.19 8.42
C PRO A 322 1.43 0.03 7.77
N ARG A 323 2.06 -0.65 6.83
CA ARG A 323 1.50 -1.83 6.15
C ARG A 323 2.46 -3.00 6.21
N ASP A 324 1.98 -4.22 6.10
CA ASP A 324 2.86 -5.37 5.88
C ASP A 324 3.22 -5.51 4.39
N ARG A 325 4.10 -6.47 4.07
CA ARG A 325 4.52 -6.74 2.68
C ARG A 325 3.40 -7.14 1.72
N PHE A 326 2.21 -7.45 2.23
CA PHE A 326 1.02 -7.78 1.45
C PHE A 326 0.06 -6.60 1.32
N GLY A 327 0.46 -5.41 1.81
CA GLY A 327 -0.33 -4.20 1.77
C GLY A 327 -1.42 -4.15 2.84
N ARG A 328 -1.44 -5.06 3.82
CA ARG A 328 -2.43 -5.03 4.91
C ARG A 328 -1.98 -4.01 5.97
N PRO A 329 -2.88 -3.15 6.48
CA PRO A 329 -2.54 -2.23 7.55
C PRO A 329 -1.99 -2.97 8.78
N VAL A 330 -0.89 -2.47 9.32
CA VAL A 330 -0.33 -2.86 10.61
C VAL A 330 -0.13 -1.59 11.43
N ASP A 331 -0.39 -1.64 12.73
CA ASP A 331 -0.41 -0.42 13.54
C ASP A 331 0.99 0.22 13.69
N TRP A 332 2.06 -0.59 13.58
CA TRP A 332 3.44 -0.22 13.89
C TRP A 332 4.44 -0.94 12.98
N VAL A 333 5.62 -0.35 12.82
CA VAL A 333 6.81 -1.02 12.28
C VAL A 333 7.51 -1.77 13.40
N TYR A 334 7.38 -3.09 13.41
CA TYR A 334 7.89 -3.92 14.51
C TYR A 334 9.34 -4.37 14.30
N SER A 335 10.09 -4.36 15.40
CA SER A 335 11.38 -5.02 15.54
C SER A 335 11.27 -6.53 15.31
N GLY A 336 12.40 -7.18 15.09
CA GLY A 336 12.51 -8.61 15.31
C GLY A 336 12.17 -8.94 16.76
N SER A 337 11.51 -10.09 16.99
CA SER A 337 11.16 -10.53 18.34
C SER A 337 12.38 -11.09 19.06
N ARG A 338 12.50 -10.79 20.36
CA ARG A 338 13.36 -11.54 21.29
C ARG A 338 12.52 -12.35 22.26
N SER A 339 13.16 -13.28 22.96
CA SER A 339 12.49 -14.10 23.98
C SER A 339 13.28 -14.15 25.28
N PHE A 340 12.58 -14.31 26.40
CA PHE A 340 13.14 -14.52 27.73
C PHE A 340 12.23 -15.46 28.55
N THR A 341 12.70 -15.89 29.71
CA THR A 341 11.86 -16.57 30.72
C THR A 341 11.59 -15.64 31.88
N GLY A 342 10.33 -15.62 32.34
CA GLY A 342 9.91 -14.77 33.45
C GLY A 342 10.32 -15.34 34.81
N ILE A 343 10.38 -14.49 35.83
CA ILE A 343 10.41 -14.98 37.21
C ILE A 343 9.08 -15.65 37.57
N GLU A 344 9.13 -16.68 38.40
CA GLU A 344 7.93 -17.16 39.10
C GLU A 344 7.53 -16.15 40.17
N ARG A 345 6.36 -15.52 40.00
CA ARG A 345 5.74 -14.70 41.06
C ARG A 345 4.62 -15.47 41.75
N PRO A 346 4.47 -15.35 43.09
CA PRO A 346 3.28 -15.84 43.75
C PRO A 346 2.02 -15.17 43.17
N PRO A 347 0.85 -15.85 43.16
CA PRO A 347 -0.39 -15.24 42.66
C PRO A 347 -0.71 -13.93 43.40
N SER A 348 -1.13 -12.90 42.66
CA SER A 348 -1.62 -11.64 43.22
C SER A 348 -2.80 -11.89 44.16
N ALA A 349 -2.82 -11.25 45.33
CA ALA A 349 -3.91 -11.41 46.30
C ALA A 349 -5.27 -10.94 45.69
N PRO A 350 -6.38 -11.63 45.99
CA PRO A 350 -7.69 -11.40 45.38
C PRO A 350 -8.36 -10.06 45.74
#